data_AF-A0A9Q0PGY9-F1
#
_entry.id   AF-A0A9Q0PGY9-F1
#
_cell.length_a   1.000
_cell.length_b   1.000
_cell.length_c   1.000
_cell.angle_alpha   90.00
_cell.angle_beta   90.00
_cell.angle_gamma   90.00
#
_symmetry.space_group_name_H-M   'P 1'
#
loop_
_entity.id
_entity.type
_entity.pdbx_description
1 polymer ?
#
loop_
_entity_poly.entity_id
_entity_poly.type
_entity_poly.pdbx_seq_one_letter_code
_entity_poly.pdbx_strand_id
1 'polypeptide(L)'
;MRFDEKSGKFFTELGRITSHFYIQYSSVETYNEMLRRHMNDSEVIDMVAHSSEFKNIVVREEEQNELEMLLRSSCPLEVKGSPSNKHGKISTLIQLYISHGLIDTFSLVLMLHSSVQA
;
A
#
# COMPACT_ATOMS: atom_id res chain seq x y z
N MET A 1 13.77 -4.72 -19.10
CA MET A 1 13.87 -3.43 -19.81
C MET A 1 13.99 -3.71 -21.31
N ARG A 2 13.04 -3.29 -22.14
CA ARG A 2 13.15 -3.45 -23.61
C ARG A 2 13.64 -2.13 -24.21
N PHE A 3 14.74 -2.19 -24.93
CA PHE A 3 15.33 -1.06 -25.64
C PHE A 3 14.86 -1.10 -27.09
N ASP A 4 14.33 0.01 -27.58
CA ASP A 4 14.08 0.19 -29.00
C ASP A 4 15.25 0.98 -29.62
N GLU A 5 16.10 0.26 -30.35
CA GLU A 5 17.29 0.80 -31.00
C GLU A 5 16.97 1.86 -32.06
N LYS A 6 15.75 1.89 -32.60
CA LYS A 6 15.37 2.87 -33.64
C LYS A 6 14.96 4.22 -33.07
N SER A 7 14.39 4.23 -31.87
CA SER A 7 13.93 5.45 -31.20
C SER A 7 14.87 5.93 -30.09
N GLY A 8 15.91 5.14 -29.75
CA GLY A 8 16.88 5.45 -28.68
C GLY A 8 16.24 5.49 -27.30
N LYS A 9 15.09 4.83 -27.14
CA LYS A 9 14.10 5.14 -26.12
C LYS A 9 13.70 3.85 -25.39
N PHE A 10 13.79 3.86 -24.06
CA PHE A 10 13.40 2.74 -23.21
C PHE A 10 11.93 2.90 -22.81
N PHE A 11 11.02 2.19 -23.50
CA PHE A 11 9.59 2.24 -23.18
C PHE A 11 9.07 0.82 -22.95
N THR A 12 8.65 0.56 -21.72
CA THR A 12 7.69 -0.50 -21.42
C THR A 12 6.37 0.18 -21.07
N GLU A 13 5.22 -0.43 -21.39
CA GLU A 13 3.92 0.10 -20.95
C GLU A 13 3.88 0.28 -19.43
N LEU A 14 4.54 -0.64 -18.72
CA LEU A 14 4.75 -0.55 -17.28
C LEU A 14 5.54 0.70 -16.88
N GLY A 15 6.66 1.00 -17.57
CA GLY A 15 7.45 2.21 -17.32
C GLY A 15 6.70 3.52 -17.59
N ARG A 16 5.71 3.49 -18.49
CA ARG A 16 4.80 4.64 -18.72
C ARG A 16 3.83 4.81 -17.55
N ILE A 17 3.23 3.72 -17.06
CA ILE A 17 2.32 3.74 -15.90
C ILE A 17 3.06 4.23 -14.66
N THR A 18 4.26 3.70 -14.38
CA THR A 18 5.04 4.12 -13.20
C THR A 18 5.41 5.59 -13.23
N SER A 19 5.85 6.10 -14.39
CA SER A 19 6.16 7.52 -14.56
C SER A 19 4.93 8.42 -14.43
N HIS A 20 3.75 7.93 -14.81
CA HIS A 20 2.53 8.74 -14.74
C HIS A 20 2.00 8.87 -13.31
N PHE A 21 2.15 7.81 -12.51
CA PHE A 21 1.63 7.74 -11.14
C PHE A 21 2.72 7.86 -10.05
N TYR A 22 3.96 8.21 -10.43
CA TYR A 22 5.08 8.37 -9.51
C TYR A 22 5.38 7.14 -8.63
N ILE A 23 5.06 5.94 -9.12
CA ILE A 23 5.27 4.68 -8.40
C ILE A 23 6.74 4.28 -8.48
N GLN A 24 7.33 3.90 -7.33
CA GLN A 24 8.71 3.43 -7.26
C GLN A 24 8.91 2.13 -8.04
N TYR A 25 10.05 2.01 -8.72
CA TYR A 25 10.39 0.80 -9.48
C TYR A 25 10.34 -0.47 -8.62
N SER A 26 10.79 -0.38 -7.37
CA SER A 26 10.78 -1.50 -6.43
C SER A 26 9.35 -1.96 -6.09
N SER A 27 8.40 -1.04 -5.95
CA SER A 27 6.98 -1.39 -5.75
C SER A 27 6.41 -2.14 -6.96
N VAL A 28 6.84 -1.74 -8.16
CA VAL A 28 6.39 -2.37 -9.41
C VAL A 28 6.98 -3.75 -9.60
N GLU A 29 8.22 -3.97 -9.14
CA GLU A 29 8.81 -5.30 -9.03
C GLU A 29 7.99 -6.18 -8.07
N THR A 30 7.68 -5.69 -6.87
CA THR A 30 6.81 -6.37 -5.91
C THR A 30 5.44 -6.70 -6.49
N TYR A 31 4.81 -5.75 -7.20
CA TYR A 31 3.53 -5.99 -7.86
C TYR A 31 3.64 -7.08 -8.93
N ASN A 32 4.68 -7.09 -9.75
CA ASN A 32 4.86 -8.14 -10.76
C ASN A 32 5.02 -9.54 -10.15
N GLU A 33 5.57 -9.64 -8.94
CA GLU A 33 5.71 -10.91 -8.22
C GLU A 33 4.39 -11.36 -7.56
N MET A 34 3.63 -10.42 -7.00
CA MET A 34 2.41 -10.72 -6.22
C MET A 34 1.14 -10.78 -7.07
N LEU A 35 1.10 -10.05 -8.18
CA LEU A 35 -0.08 -9.89 -9.02
C LEU A 35 -0.46 -11.23 -9.69
N ARG A 36 -1.71 -11.63 -9.50
CA ARG A 36 -2.30 -12.85 -10.08
C ARG A 36 -3.52 -12.48 -10.91
N ARG A 37 -3.85 -13.33 -11.89
CA ARG A 37 -5.03 -13.13 -12.77
C ARG A 37 -6.33 -12.96 -12.01
N HIS A 38 -6.45 -13.66 -10.88
CA HIS A 38 -7.62 -13.61 -10.00
C HIS A 38 -7.14 -13.29 -8.60
N MET A 39 -7.46 -12.09 -8.14
CA MET A 39 -7.23 -11.62 -6.78
C MET A 39 -8.55 -11.09 -6.25
N ASN A 40 -8.82 -11.35 -4.97
CA ASN A 40 -9.91 -10.69 -4.26
C ASN A 40 -9.46 -9.32 -3.70
N ASP A 41 -10.39 -8.52 -3.20
CA ASP A 41 -10.08 -7.15 -2.74
C ASP A 41 -9.07 -7.13 -1.58
N SER A 42 -9.15 -8.10 -0.66
CA SER A 42 -8.17 -8.26 0.43
C SER A 42 -6.76 -8.52 -0.10
N GLU A 43 -6.63 -9.34 -1.14
CA GLU A 43 -5.36 -9.64 -1.81
C GLU A 43 -4.79 -8.43 -2.52
N VAL A 44 -5.64 -7.60 -3.13
CA VAL A 44 -5.21 -6.36 -3.78
C VAL A 44 -4.70 -5.36 -2.74
N ILE A 45 -5.43 -5.19 -1.63
CA ILE A 45 -5.00 -4.31 -0.53
C ILE A 45 -3.68 -4.78 0.08
N ASP A 46 -3.55 -6.08 0.33
CA ASP A 46 -2.33 -6.67 0.87
C ASP A 46 -1.13 -6.46 -0.08
N MET A 47 -1.31 -6.65 -1.40
CA MET A 47 -0.28 -6.33 -2.39
C MET A 47 0.14 -4.86 -2.33
N VAL A 48 -0.82 -3.93 -2.26
CA VAL A 48 -0.52 -2.50 -2.13
C VAL A 48 0.18 -2.20 -0.81
N ALA A 49 -0.13 -2.90 0.28
CA ALA A 49 0.56 -2.73 1.56
C ALA A 49 2.05 -3.13 1.53
N HIS A 50 2.50 -3.85 0.50
CA HIS A 50 3.91 -4.20 0.30
C HIS A 50 4.71 -3.17 -0.51
N SER A 51 4.08 -2.07 -0.92
CA SER A 51 4.74 -1.05 -1.74
C SER A 51 5.87 -0.33 -0.99
N SER A 52 6.93 -0.02 -1.72
CA SER A 52 8.13 0.64 -1.19
C SER A 52 7.89 2.08 -0.75
N GLU A 53 6.81 2.72 -1.20
CA GLU A 53 6.33 4.02 -0.73
C GLU A 53 6.10 3.99 0.79
N PHE A 54 5.68 2.84 1.32
CA PHE A 54 5.45 2.66 2.76
C PHE A 54 6.70 2.22 3.53
N LYS A 55 7.90 2.21 2.92
CA LYS A 55 9.12 1.71 3.57
C LYS A 55 9.46 2.40 4.89
N ASN A 56 9.08 3.66 5.06
CA ASN A 56 9.36 4.45 6.26
C ASN A 56 8.29 4.30 7.37
N ILE A 57 7.20 3.57 7.13
CA ILE A 57 6.20 3.29 8.16
C ILE A 57 6.78 2.28 9.16
N VAL A 58 6.70 2.65 10.43
CA VAL A 58 7.18 1.84 11.57
C VAL A 58 5.98 1.39 12.40
N VAL A 59 6.06 0.16 12.91
CA VAL A 59 5.12 -0.39 13.87
C VAL A 59 5.54 0.06 15.27
N ARG A 60 4.61 0.60 16.03
CA ARG A 60 4.84 1.08 17.40
C ARG A 60 3.94 0.32 18.36
N GLU A 61 4.47 -0.02 19.54
CA GLU A 61 3.74 -0.83 20.53
C GLU A 61 2.55 -0.07 21.11
N GLU A 62 2.70 1.23 21.34
CA GLU A 62 1.68 2.09 21.93
C GLU A 62 0.41 2.23 21.06
N GLU A 63 0.50 1.94 19.76
CA GLU A 63 -0.61 2.01 18.80
C GLU A 63 -1.34 0.66 18.60
N GLN A 64 -0.80 -0.45 19.13
CA GLN A 64 -1.30 -1.80 18.79
C GLN A 64 -2.74 -2.04 19.24
N ASN A 65 -3.08 -1.64 20.47
CA ASN A 65 -4.42 -1.83 21.00
C ASN A 65 -5.48 -1.05 20.19
N GLU A 66 -5.15 0.18 19.77
CA GLU A 66 -6.04 0.99 18.92
C GLU A 66 -6.21 0.37 17.54
N LEU A 67 -5.11 -0.08 16.92
CA LEU A 67 -5.13 -0.76 15.62
C LEU A 67 -5.96 -2.05 15.67
N GLU A 68 -5.88 -2.85 16.73
CA GLU A 68 -6.71 -4.04 16.89
C GLU A 68 -8.20 -3.70 17.00
N MET A 69 -8.56 -2.63 17.72
CA MET A 69 -9.95 -2.17 17.82
C MET A 69 -10.48 -1.66 16.48
N LEU A 70 -9.67 -0.90 15.74
CA LEU A 70 -10.01 -0.38 14.41
C LEU A 70 -10.14 -1.50 13.38
N LEU A 71 -9.26 -2.50 13.44
CA LEU A 71 -9.35 -3.69 12.59
C LEU A 71 -10.69 -4.41 12.78
N ARG A 72 -11.14 -4.58 14.03
CA ARG A 72 -12.39 -5.29 14.32
C ARG A 72 -13.65 -4.48 13.99
N SER A 73 -13.61 -3.17 14.15
CA SER A 73 -14.78 -2.30 14.05
C SER A 73 -14.97 -1.67 12.68
N SER A 74 -13.87 -1.47 11.93
CA SER A 74 -13.85 -0.57 10.76
C SER A 74 -13.24 -1.20 9.49
N CYS A 75 -12.72 -2.43 9.54
CA CYS A 75 -12.18 -3.12 8.36
C CYS A 75 -13.16 -4.22 7.90
N PRO A 76 -13.88 -4.02 6.79
CA PRO A 76 -14.83 -5.01 6.28
C PRO A 76 -14.15 -6.21 5.60
N LEU A 77 -12.89 -6.08 5.19
CA LEU A 77 -12.13 -7.13 4.52
C LEU A 77 -11.09 -7.73 5.46
N GLU A 78 -10.84 -9.03 5.31
CA GLU A 78 -9.78 -9.72 6.04
C GLU A 78 -8.43 -9.06 5.77
N VAL A 79 -7.70 -8.70 6.83
CA VAL A 79 -6.32 -8.23 6.72
C VAL A 79 -5.39 -9.43 6.80
N LYS A 80 -4.59 -9.62 5.74
CA LYS A 80 -3.56 -10.66 5.74
C LYS A 80 -2.42 -10.25 6.67
N GLY A 81 -2.14 -11.09 7.66
CA GLY A 81 -1.12 -10.84 8.68
C GLY A 81 -1.66 -10.13 9.94
N SER A 82 -0.80 -10.01 10.94
CA SER A 82 -1.14 -9.35 12.21
C SER A 82 -1.01 -7.83 12.10
N PRO A 83 -1.82 -7.01 12.82
CA PRO A 83 -1.60 -5.56 12.98
C PRO A 83 -0.22 -5.20 13.51
N SER A 84 0.42 -6.14 14.22
CA SER A 84 1.80 -6.02 14.71
C SER A 84 2.86 -6.19 13.62
N ASN A 85 2.46 -6.63 12.42
CA ASN A 85 3.29 -6.55 11.22
C ASN A 85 3.01 -5.24 10.49
N LYS A 86 4.06 -4.66 9.91
CA LYS A 86 4.00 -3.44 9.11
C LYS A 86 2.95 -3.51 8.00
N HIS A 87 2.91 -4.61 7.24
CA HIS A 87 1.93 -4.77 6.15
C HIS A 87 0.50 -4.85 6.69
N GLY A 88 0.28 -5.54 7.81
CA GLY A 88 -1.03 -5.58 8.47
C GLY A 88 -1.48 -4.19 8.95
N LYS A 89 -0.56 -3.41 9.53
CA LYS A 89 -0.82 -2.00 9.89
C LYS A 89 -1.24 -1.20 8.65
N ILE A 90 -0.48 -1.25 7.55
CA ILE A 90 -0.78 -0.49 6.33
C ILE A 90 -2.13 -0.92 5.73
N SER A 91 -2.40 -2.22 5.62
CA SER A 91 -3.68 -2.76 5.13
C SER A 91 -4.87 -2.26 5.95
N THR A 92 -4.72 -2.23 7.28
CA THR A 92 -5.73 -1.68 8.21
C THR A 92 -5.97 -0.19 7.92
N LEU A 93 -4.91 0.60 7.75
CA LEU A 93 -5.02 2.03 7.48
C LEU A 93 -5.66 2.35 6.13
N ILE A 94 -5.36 1.56 5.09
CA ILE A 94 -5.99 1.69 3.77
C ILE A 94 -7.49 1.44 3.88
N GLN A 95 -7.89 0.35 4.54
CA GLN A 95 -9.32 0.03 4.71
C GLN A 95 -10.06 1.10 5.52
N LEU A 96 -9.42 1.63 6.57
CA LEU A 96 -9.98 2.69 7.40
C LEU A 96 -10.21 3.98 6.61
N TYR A 97 -9.26 4.35 5.75
CA TYR A 97 -9.38 5.49 4.86
C TYR A 97 -10.54 5.33 3.88
N ILE A 98 -10.66 4.16 3.23
CA ILE A 98 -11.74 3.86 2.28
C ILE A 98 -13.10 3.83 2.98
N SER A 99 -13.16 3.30 4.21
CA SER A 99 -14.40 3.17 4.98
C SER A 99 -14.85 4.48 5.62
N HIS A 100 -14.11 5.58 5.42
CA HIS A 100 -14.33 6.86 6.11
C HIS A 100 -14.41 6.71 7.65
N GLY A 101 -13.70 5.75 8.23
CA GLY A 101 -13.70 5.53 9.66
C GLY A 101 -13.15 6.75 10.40
N LEU A 102 -13.78 7.11 11.52
CA LEU A 102 -13.30 8.19 12.38
C LEU A 102 -11.98 7.76 13.04
N ILE A 103 -10.90 8.45 12.71
CA ILE A 103 -9.58 8.27 13.29
C ILE A 103 -9.40 9.36 14.36
N ASP A 104 -9.33 8.98 15.64
CA ASP A 104 -9.10 9.94 16.74
C ASP A 104 -7.63 10.42 16.81
N THR A 105 -6.68 9.65 16.29
CA THR A 105 -5.25 10.00 16.34
C THR A 105 -4.77 10.77 15.09
N PHE A 106 -4.45 12.05 15.31
CA PHE A 106 -3.87 13.00 14.34
C PHE A 106 -2.65 12.46 13.53
N SER A 107 -1.90 11.51 14.09
CA SER A 107 -0.75 10.85 13.46
C SER A 107 -1.12 10.05 12.20
N LEU A 108 -2.26 9.35 12.23
CA LEU A 108 -2.68 8.44 11.16
C LEU A 108 -3.27 9.19 9.95
N VAL A 109 -3.97 10.30 10.19
CA VAL A 109 -4.43 11.22 9.14
C VAL A 109 -3.25 11.88 8.42
N LEU A 110 -2.21 12.27 9.16
CA LEU A 110 -0.97 12.82 8.59
C LEU A 110 -0.18 11.79 7.77
N MET A 111 -0.14 10.52 8.19
CA MET A 111 0.48 9.44 7.41
C MET A 111 -0.21 9.20 6.06
N LEU A 112 -1.53 9.25 6.01
CA LEU A 112 -2.29 9.15 4.75
C LEU A 112 -2.07 10.37 3.86
N HIS A 113 -2.11 11.58 4.41
CA HIS A 113 -1.95 12.81 3.64
C HIS A 113 -0.54 12.96 3.04
N SER A 114 0.50 12.52 3.76
CA SER A 114 1.89 12.58 3.27
C SER A 114 2.23 11.50 2.24
N SER A 115 1.49 10.38 2.22
CA SER A 115 1.68 9.29 1.24
C SER A 115 1.04 9.57 -0.12
N VAL A 116 0.03 10.46 -0.18
CA VAL A 116 -0.69 10.84 -1.42
C VAL A 116 0.01 11.98 -2.18
N GLN A 117 0.96 12.67 -1.56
CA GLN A 117 1.67 13.83 -2.12
C GLN A 117 3.12 13.55 -2.57
N ALA A 118 3.57 12.28 -2.51
CA ALA A 118 4.92 11.87 -2.91
C ALA A 118 4.95 11.18 -4.28
#